data_AF-A0A424QTS1-F1
#
_entry.id   AF-A0A424QTS1-F1
#
_cell.length_a   1.000
_cell.length_b   1.000
_cell.length_c   1.000
_cell.angle_alpha   90.00
_cell.angle_beta   90.00
_cell.angle_gamma   90.00
#
_symmetry.space_group_name_H-M   'P 1'
#
loop_
_entity.id
_entity.type
_entity.pdbx_description
1 polymer ?
#
loop_
_entity_poly.entity_id
_entity_poly.type
_entity_poly.pdbx_seq_one_letter_code
_entity_poly.pdbx_strand_id
1 'polypeptide(L)'
;MKKSVLILFIYCNLICYSQWNNGSIPFNQVRSNVEFIDSNTLLVAGGHSWSTGGTNVNISQLAHLYDVTTKQSTIIAMNTPRLEPIMVRGDSGVYIIGGVSNWGDVNGNGWLFESTMEIYKDGNFTQVSIPFSTFDGHAVALNGKIIVAGGLKYWKWYQDAADVVGETQFWIYDEATMVWSSMPSTDDRFYSSAVTDG
;
A
#
# COMPACT_ATOMS: atom_id res chain seq x y z
N MET A 1 -23.57 -27.38 39.93
CA MET A 1 -22.20 -26.79 40.08
C MET A 1 -21.30 -26.97 38.87
N LYS A 2 -21.09 -28.17 38.32
CA LYS A 2 -20.13 -28.38 37.20
C LYS A 2 -20.44 -27.56 35.92
N LYS A 3 -21.72 -27.42 35.53
CA LYS A 3 -22.13 -26.65 34.34
C LYS A 3 -21.92 -25.14 34.49
N SER A 4 -22.18 -24.60 35.68
CA SER A 4 -22.07 -23.16 35.97
C SER A 4 -20.61 -22.68 35.96
N VAL A 5 -19.69 -23.50 36.45
CA VAL A 5 -18.24 -23.20 36.42
C VAL A 5 -17.69 -23.24 34.99
N LEU A 6 -18.15 -24.19 34.17
CA LEU A 6 -17.74 -24.30 32.78
C LEU A 6 -18.21 -23.09 31.95
N ILE A 7 -19.44 -22.63 32.17
CA ILE A 7 -19.98 -21.42 31.51
C ILE A 7 -19.18 -20.18 31.93
N LEU A 8 -18.87 -20.04 33.22
CA LEU A 8 -18.05 -18.92 33.71
C LEU A 8 -16.64 -18.93 33.09
N PHE A 9 -16.01 -20.10 32.97
CA PHE A 9 -14.71 -20.25 32.32
C PHE A 9 -14.76 -19.86 30.84
N ILE A 10 -15.78 -20.30 30.10
CA ILE A 10 -15.95 -19.96 28.67
C ILE A 10 -16.17 -18.45 28.50
N TYR A 11 -17.00 -17.83 29.34
CA TYR A 11 -17.25 -16.38 29.29
C TYR A 11 -16.01 -15.55 29.65
N CYS A 12 -15.22 -15.96 30.66
CA CYS A 12 -13.98 -15.27 30.98
C CYS A 12 -12.97 -15.36 29.82
N ASN A 13 -12.84 -16.51 29.16
CA ASN A 13 -11.95 -16.63 28.01
C ASN A 13 -12.44 -15.78 26.82
N LEU A 14 -13.74 -15.73 26.53
CA LEU A 14 -14.28 -14.91 25.44
C LEU A 14 -14.05 -13.40 25.64
N ILE A 15 -14.04 -12.91 26.88
CA ILE A 15 -13.81 -11.49 27.20
C ILE A 15 -12.31 -11.15 27.26
N CYS A 16 -11.45 -12.13 27.56
CA CYS A 16 -10.01 -11.93 27.70
C CYS A 16 -9.22 -12.03 26.38
N TYR A 17 -9.73 -12.72 25.34
CA TYR A 17 -8.95 -13.02 24.12
C TYR A 17 -9.28 -12.19 22.87
N SER A 18 -10.23 -11.27 22.93
CA SER A 18 -10.53 -10.39 21.79
C SER A 18 -10.89 -8.98 22.25
N GLN A 19 -9.95 -8.30 22.90
CA GLN A 19 -10.08 -6.86 23.16
C GLN A 19 -9.29 -6.10 22.10
N TRP A 20 -10.01 -5.31 21.30
CA TRP A 20 -9.41 -4.26 20.50
C TRP A 20 -8.71 -3.29 21.46
N ASN A 21 -7.38 -3.27 21.41
CA ASN A 21 -6.58 -2.30 22.15
C ASN A 21 -6.27 -1.11 21.23
N ASN A 22 -6.43 0.10 21.74
CA ASN A 22 -6.12 1.31 20.98
C ASN A 22 -4.62 1.67 21.12
N GLY A 23 -3.97 1.90 19.97
CA GLY A 23 -2.68 2.57 19.86
C GLY A 23 -2.86 4.02 19.42
N SER A 24 -1.85 4.85 19.68
CA SER A 24 -1.77 6.21 19.13
C SER A 24 -0.73 6.20 18.02
N ILE A 25 -1.12 6.71 16.85
CA ILE A 25 -0.19 7.19 15.82
C ILE A 25 -0.38 8.71 15.81
N PRO A 26 0.70 9.52 15.81
CA PRO A 26 0.57 10.97 15.80
C PRO A 26 -0.43 11.46 14.75
N PHE A 27 -1.38 12.29 15.19
CA PHE A 27 -2.33 12.98 14.32
C PHE A 27 -1.53 13.98 13.46
N ASN A 28 -1.79 14.04 12.15
CA ASN A 28 -1.09 14.86 11.13
C ASN A 28 0.15 14.28 10.42
N GLN A 29 0.36 12.97 10.42
CA GLN A 29 1.34 12.36 9.51
C GLN A 29 0.67 11.96 8.20
N VAL A 30 1.28 12.37 7.08
CA VAL A 30 0.85 11.99 5.73
C VAL A 30 1.11 10.50 5.54
N ARG A 31 0.07 9.77 5.15
CA ARG A 31 0.08 8.31 5.00
C ARG A 31 -0.91 7.90 3.92
N SER A 32 -0.59 6.85 3.18
CA SER A 32 -1.53 6.29 2.20
C SER A 32 -1.81 4.81 2.43
N ASN A 33 -0.75 4.01 2.56
CA ASN A 33 -0.88 2.56 2.65
C ASN A 33 0.07 2.02 3.73
N VAL A 34 -0.14 0.77 4.15
CA VAL A 34 0.55 0.12 5.26
C VAL A 34 0.81 -1.34 4.96
N GLU A 35 1.95 -1.85 5.41
CA GLU A 35 2.30 -3.27 5.34
C GLU A 35 3.17 -3.68 6.54
N PHE A 36 3.07 -4.94 6.96
CA PHE A 36 3.98 -5.51 7.96
C PHE A 36 5.36 -5.78 7.35
N ILE A 37 6.40 -5.30 8.02
CA ILE A 37 7.78 -5.74 7.75
C ILE A 37 8.02 -7.09 8.43
N ASP A 38 7.56 -7.20 9.68
CA ASP A 38 7.61 -8.35 10.57
C ASP A 38 6.46 -8.29 11.59
N SER A 39 6.43 -9.19 12.58
CA SER A 39 5.35 -9.28 13.57
C SER A 39 5.19 -8.06 14.50
N ASN A 40 6.19 -7.18 14.57
CA ASN A 40 6.21 -6.03 15.48
C ASN A 40 6.40 -4.69 14.76
N THR A 41 6.74 -4.69 13.47
CA THR A 41 7.07 -3.48 12.72
C THR A 41 6.16 -3.31 11.50
N LEU A 42 5.52 -2.15 11.39
CA LEU A 42 4.75 -1.72 10.23
C LEU A 42 5.53 -0.69 9.42
N LEU A 43 5.46 -0.79 8.10
CA LEU A 43 5.83 0.29 7.19
C LEU A 43 4.56 0.99 6.70
N VAL A 44 4.45 2.28 6.93
CA VAL A 44 3.39 3.12 6.37
C VAL A 44 4.03 4.07 5.36
N ALA A 45 3.58 4.08 4.11
CA ALA A 45 4.26 4.84 3.05
C ALA A 45 3.35 5.84 2.33
N GLY A 46 3.95 6.97 1.98
CA GLY A 46 3.39 7.93 1.04
C GLY A 46 2.21 8.74 1.60
N GLY A 47 1.31 9.13 0.70
CA GLY A 47 0.10 9.90 1.00
C GLY A 47 0.20 11.34 0.52
N HIS A 48 -0.84 12.12 0.78
CA HIS A 48 -0.88 13.53 0.42
C HIS A 48 -1.31 14.43 1.58
N SER A 49 -0.95 15.71 1.46
CA SER A 49 -1.50 16.79 2.27
C SER A 49 -2.01 17.90 1.37
N TRP A 50 -3.09 18.55 1.81
CA TRP A 50 -3.66 19.70 1.13
C TRP A 50 -3.07 20.98 1.71
N SER A 51 -2.65 21.91 0.85
CA SER A 51 -2.33 23.26 1.29
C SER A 51 -3.60 23.96 1.80
N THR A 52 -3.46 24.85 2.78
CA THR A 52 -4.54 25.74 3.21
C THR A 52 -5.13 26.47 2.00
N GLY A 53 -6.40 26.19 1.66
CA GLY A 53 -7.07 26.72 0.46
C GLY A 53 -7.31 25.70 -0.66
N GLY A 54 -6.83 24.45 -0.54
CA GLY A 54 -7.21 23.33 -1.41
C GLY A 54 -6.64 23.35 -2.83
N THR A 55 -5.78 24.31 -3.16
CA THR A 55 -5.29 24.52 -4.54
C THR A 55 -4.01 23.75 -4.87
N ASN A 56 -3.20 23.40 -3.87
CA ASN A 56 -1.98 22.63 -4.07
C ASN A 56 -1.99 21.36 -3.22
N VAL A 57 -1.56 20.25 -3.81
CA VAL A 57 -1.40 18.97 -3.14
C VAL A 57 0.06 18.59 -3.12
N ASN A 58 0.55 18.35 -1.90
CA ASN A 58 1.89 17.85 -1.68
C ASN A 58 1.80 16.35 -1.45
N ILE A 59 2.30 15.59 -2.43
CA ILE A 59 2.45 14.15 -2.33
C ILE A 59 3.77 13.85 -1.64
N SER A 60 3.71 12.98 -0.63
CA SER A 60 4.82 12.72 0.27
C SER A 60 5.69 11.56 -0.22
N GLN A 61 7.00 11.73 -0.10
CA GLN A 61 7.99 10.65 -0.18
C GLN A 61 8.30 10.03 1.19
N LEU A 62 7.69 10.53 2.26
CA LEU A 62 7.95 10.03 3.61
C LEU A 62 7.31 8.66 3.80
N ALA A 63 7.97 7.85 4.59
CA ALA A 63 7.44 6.62 5.15
C ALA A 63 7.74 6.56 6.65
N HIS A 64 6.96 5.75 7.35
CA HIS A 64 6.98 5.62 8.79
C HIS A 64 7.22 4.16 9.15
N LEU A 65 8.27 3.91 9.93
CA LEU A 65 8.45 2.65 10.62
C LEU A 65 7.74 2.76 11.96
N TYR A 66 6.67 2.02 12.15
CA TYR A 66 5.91 1.99 13.39
C TYR A 66 6.18 0.70 14.14
N ASP A 67 6.70 0.82 15.36
CA ASP A 67 6.91 -0.30 16.27
C ASP A 67 5.66 -0.48 17.14
N VAL A 68 5.02 -1.64 17.02
CA VAL A 68 3.74 -1.96 17.65
C VAL A 68 3.86 -2.06 19.17
N THR A 69 4.96 -2.61 19.67
CA THR A 69 5.21 -2.80 21.11
C THR A 69 5.42 -1.46 21.83
N THR A 70 6.27 -0.61 21.29
CA THR A 70 6.66 0.69 21.89
C THR A 70 5.72 1.82 21.51
N LYS A 71 4.88 1.61 20.48
CA LYS A 71 3.96 2.60 19.90
C LYS A 71 4.70 3.84 19.39
N GLN A 72 5.94 3.68 18.94
CA GLN A 72 6.77 4.76 18.40
C GLN A 72 6.89 4.67 16.89
N SER A 73 7.09 5.82 16.25
CA SER A 73 7.33 5.92 14.81
C SER A 73 8.66 6.61 14.52
N THR A 74 9.41 6.06 13.56
CA THR A 74 10.58 6.72 12.97
C THR A 74 10.26 7.09 11.52
N ILE A 75 10.59 8.32 11.13
CA ILE A 75 10.39 8.82 9.77
C ILE A 75 11.61 8.47 8.93
N ILE A 76 11.35 7.88 7.76
CA ILE A 76 12.31 7.59 6.71
C ILE A 76 11.78 8.15 5.38
N ALA A 77 12.61 8.17 4.33
CA ALA A 77 12.23 8.71 3.02
C ALA A 77 12.42 7.66 1.92
N MET A 78 11.40 7.46 1.10
CA MET A 78 11.47 6.77 -0.18
C MET A 78 12.21 7.63 -1.21
N ASN A 79 12.62 7.03 -2.33
CA ASN A 79 13.23 7.77 -3.43
C ASN A 79 12.20 8.59 -4.21
N THR A 80 10.94 8.15 -4.23
CA THR A 80 9.86 8.78 -5.01
C THR A 80 8.65 9.11 -4.12
N PRO A 81 8.04 10.31 -4.27
CA PRO A 81 6.74 10.61 -3.68
C PRO A 81 5.64 9.71 -4.22
N ARG A 82 4.78 9.17 -3.35
CA ARG A 82 3.71 8.24 -3.78
C ARG A 82 2.42 8.50 -3.01
N LEU A 83 1.33 8.74 -3.73
CA LEU A 83 -0.04 8.65 -3.24
C LEU A 83 -0.65 7.34 -3.71
N GLU A 84 -1.34 6.65 -2.81
CA GLU A 84 -2.03 5.38 -3.06
C GLU A 84 -1.16 4.33 -3.77
N PRO A 85 0.10 4.12 -3.33
CA PRO A 85 0.88 3.02 -3.85
C PRO A 85 0.30 1.69 -3.39
N ILE A 86 0.56 0.65 -4.17
CA ILE A 86 0.29 -0.73 -3.77
C ILE A 86 1.43 -1.17 -2.85
N MET A 87 1.12 -1.75 -1.69
CA MET A 87 2.13 -2.30 -0.79
C MET A 87 1.92 -3.79 -0.58
N VAL A 88 3.02 -4.55 -0.51
CA VAL A 88 3.00 -5.99 -0.27
C VAL A 88 4.31 -6.46 0.37
N ARG A 89 4.22 -7.33 1.38
CA ARG A 89 5.38 -8.03 1.94
C ARG A 89 5.69 -9.26 1.08
N GLY A 90 6.77 -9.20 0.29
CA GLY A 90 7.33 -10.38 -0.40
C GLY A 90 8.25 -11.17 0.51
N ASP A 91 9.10 -12.04 -0.03
CA ASP A 91 10.11 -12.78 0.75
C ASP A 91 11.29 -11.86 1.08
N SER A 92 11.72 -11.04 0.12
CA SER A 92 12.96 -10.25 0.21
C SER A 92 12.80 -8.90 0.90
N GLY A 93 11.59 -8.37 1.02
CA GLY A 93 11.30 -7.07 1.64
C GLY A 93 9.85 -6.63 1.47
N VAL A 94 9.58 -5.37 1.79
CA VAL A 94 8.28 -4.72 1.48
C VAL A 94 8.42 -3.97 0.16
N TYR A 95 7.47 -4.19 -0.73
CA TYR A 95 7.45 -3.61 -2.06
C TYR A 95 6.40 -2.50 -2.11
N ILE A 96 6.76 -1.32 -2.59
CA ILE A 96 5.87 -0.17 -2.77
C ILE A 96 5.80 0.13 -4.26
N ILE A 97 4.71 -0.24 -4.89
CA ILE A 97 4.56 -0.37 -6.35
C ILE A 97 3.66 0.76 -6.85
N GLY A 98 4.15 1.51 -7.83
CA GLY A 98 3.37 2.58 -8.47
C GLY A 98 2.94 3.68 -7.50
N GLY A 99 1.72 4.16 -7.63
CA GLY A 99 1.24 5.36 -6.96
C GLY A 99 1.29 6.58 -7.87
N VAL A 100 0.74 7.68 -7.38
CA VAL A 100 0.79 8.99 -8.05
C VAL A 100 1.86 9.84 -7.39
N SER A 101 2.70 10.52 -8.17
CA SER A 101 3.75 11.41 -7.63
C SER A 101 3.49 12.90 -7.87
N ASN A 102 2.60 13.23 -8.81
CA ASN A 102 2.22 14.60 -9.14
C ASN A 102 0.78 14.65 -9.68
N TRP A 103 0.02 15.71 -9.39
CA TRP A 103 -1.34 15.92 -9.88
C TRP A 103 -1.46 16.83 -11.11
N GLY A 104 -0.38 17.53 -11.49
CA GLY A 104 -0.40 18.53 -12.57
C GLY A 104 0.27 18.11 -13.88
N ASP A 105 0.82 16.89 -13.97
CA ASP A 105 1.81 16.58 -15.01
C ASP A 105 1.20 16.26 -16.39
N VAL A 106 -0.07 15.84 -16.46
CA VAL A 106 -0.73 15.56 -17.75
C VAL A 106 -1.46 16.81 -18.25
N ASN A 107 -0.73 17.72 -18.89
CA ASN A 107 -1.24 18.98 -19.47
C ASN A 107 -2.03 19.84 -18.46
N GLY A 108 -1.62 19.85 -17.19
CA GLY A 108 -2.17 20.70 -16.13
C GLY A 108 -3.37 20.13 -15.36
N ASN A 109 -3.97 19.01 -15.80
CA ASN A 109 -5.22 18.46 -15.22
C ASN A 109 -5.23 16.93 -15.07
N GLY A 110 -4.09 16.25 -15.13
CA GLY A 110 -4.03 14.80 -14.92
C GLY A 110 -2.82 14.36 -14.13
N TRP A 111 -2.94 13.15 -13.57
CA TRP A 111 -2.03 12.63 -12.56
C TRP A 111 -0.81 11.96 -13.22
N LEU A 112 0.36 12.10 -12.58
CA LEU A 112 1.58 11.38 -12.93
C LEU A 112 1.61 10.06 -12.17
N PHE A 113 1.44 8.98 -12.90
CA PHE A 113 1.47 7.62 -12.37
C PHE A 113 2.90 7.11 -12.43
N GLU A 114 3.38 6.57 -11.33
CA GLU A 114 4.74 6.05 -11.24
C GLU A 114 4.85 4.72 -11.97
N SER A 115 5.87 4.62 -12.84
CA SER A 115 6.33 3.38 -13.47
C SER A 115 7.55 2.81 -12.74
N THR A 116 7.57 3.02 -11.42
CA THR A 116 8.65 2.59 -10.54
C THR A 116 8.10 1.89 -9.30
N MET A 117 8.95 1.11 -8.67
CA MET A 117 8.69 0.42 -7.41
C MET A 117 9.85 0.69 -6.44
N GLU A 118 9.55 0.93 -5.18
CA GLU A 118 10.55 0.90 -4.10
C GLU A 118 10.57 -0.49 -3.46
N ILE A 119 11.76 -0.94 -3.06
CA ILE A 119 11.95 -2.14 -2.25
C ILE A 119 12.56 -1.69 -0.93
N TYR A 120 11.81 -1.83 0.16
CA TYR A 120 12.29 -1.63 1.51
C TYR A 120 12.87 -2.94 2.06
N LYS A 121 14.19 -2.94 2.28
CA LYS A 121 14.93 -4.09 2.79
C LYS A 121 16.10 -3.61 3.65
N ASP A 122 16.31 -4.28 4.78
CA ASP A 122 17.45 -4.04 5.69
C ASP A 122 17.62 -2.55 6.04
N GLY A 123 16.50 -1.85 6.26
CA GLY A 123 16.50 -0.42 6.62
C GLY A 123 16.58 0.56 5.45
N ASN A 124 16.69 0.09 4.21
CA ASN A 124 16.99 0.93 3.04
C ASN A 124 15.93 0.79 1.94
N PHE A 125 15.71 1.87 1.18
CA PHE A 125 14.88 1.86 -0.03
C PHE A 125 15.76 1.77 -1.28
N THR A 126 15.44 0.82 -2.15
CA THR A 126 15.98 0.75 -3.52
C THR A 126 14.86 0.95 -4.52
N GLN A 127 14.99 1.93 -5.41
CA GLN A 127 14.05 2.15 -6.49
C GLN A 127 14.43 1.32 -7.73
N VAL A 128 13.42 0.72 -8.37
CA VAL A 128 13.55 0.02 -9.65
C VAL A 128 12.41 0.41 -10.59
N SER A 129 12.65 0.31 -11.90
CA SER A 129 11.60 0.49 -12.91
C SER A 129 10.70 -0.74 -13.00
N ILE A 130 9.42 -0.52 -13.33
CA ILE A 130 8.44 -1.58 -13.60
C ILE A 130 7.83 -1.36 -15.00
N PRO A 131 7.33 -2.42 -15.67
CA PRO A 131 6.85 -2.32 -17.05
C PRO A 131 5.44 -1.73 -17.20
N PHE A 132 4.87 -1.20 -16.13
CA PHE A 132 3.52 -0.65 -16.05
C PHE A 132 3.48 0.53 -15.09
N SER A 133 2.38 1.28 -15.10
CA SER A 133 2.13 2.37 -14.16
C SER A 133 0.72 2.21 -13.59
N THR A 134 0.58 2.25 -12.28
CA THR A 134 -0.71 2.09 -11.63
C THR A 134 -0.74 2.75 -10.26
N PHE A 135 -1.91 3.05 -9.72
CA PHE A 135 -2.13 3.34 -8.31
C PHE A 135 -3.45 2.72 -7.86
N ASP A 136 -3.67 2.69 -6.55
CA ASP A 136 -4.92 2.21 -5.93
C ASP A 136 -5.31 0.77 -6.36
N GLY A 137 -4.29 -0.06 -6.55
CA GLY A 137 -4.44 -1.49 -6.78
C GLY A 137 -4.06 -2.32 -5.56
N HIS A 138 -3.98 -3.63 -5.74
CA HIS A 138 -3.62 -4.58 -4.68
C HIS A 138 -2.58 -5.58 -5.18
N ALA A 139 -1.82 -6.13 -4.25
CA ALA A 139 -0.87 -7.18 -4.55
C ALA A 139 -0.89 -8.24 -3.46
N VAL A 140 -0.46 -9.44 -3.82
CA VAL A 140 -0.21 -10.56 -2.90
C VAL A 140 1.14 -11.16 -3.18
N ALA A 141 1.80 -11.64 -2.12
CA ALA A 141 2.99 -12.45 -2.22
C ALA A 141 2.61 -13.93 -2.11
N LEU A 142 3.12 -14.76 -3.01
CA LEU A 142 2.90 -16.19 -3.03
C LEU A 142 4.08 -16.90 -3.69
N ASN A 143 4.72 -17.82 -2.96
CA ASN A 143 5.80 -18.70 -3.46
C ASN A 143 6.95 -17.94 -4.16
N GLY A 144 7.51 -16.92 -3.50
CA GLY A 144 8.60 -16.10 -4.06
C GLY A 144 8.19 -15.22 -5.25
N LYS A 145 6.89 -15.01 -5.42
CA LYS A 145 6.33 -14.13 -6.45
C LYS A 145 5.43 -13.08 -5.83
N ILE A 146 5.38 -11.93 -6.47
CA ILE A 146 4.42 -10.86 -6.18
C ILE A 146 3.46 -10.76 -7.35
N ILE A 147 2.17 -10.92 -7.08
CA ILE A 147 1.11 -10.80 -8.08
C ILE A 147 0.39 -9.49 -7.81
N VAL A 148 0.46 -8.56 -8.76
CA VAL A 148 -0.16 -7.24 -8.70
C VAL A 148 -1.41 -7.24 -9.57
N ALA A 149 -2.54 -6.93 -8.95
CA ALA A 149 -3.76 -6.51 -9.61
C ALA A 149 -3.82 -4.98 -9.56
N GLY A 150 -3.33 -4.33 -10.61
CA GLY A 150 -3.32 -2.86 -10.70
C GLY A 150 -4.73 -2.26 -10.56
N GLY A 151 -4.78 -1.01 -10.11
CA GLY A 151 -5.98 -0.19 -10.12
C GLY A 151 -5.99 0.68 -11.38
N LEU A 152 -6.09 1.99 -11.22
CA LEU A 152 -6.05 2.94 -12.33
C LEU A 152 -4.64 3.04 -12.92
N LYS A 153 -4.53 3.24 -14.24
CA LYS A 153 -3.27 3.55 -14.98
C LYS A 153 -3.32 4.87 -15.75
N TYR A 154 -4.48 5.49 -15.84
CA TYR A 154 -4.68 6.80 -16.44
C TYR A 154 -5.80 7.54 -15.74
N TRP A 155 -5.60 8.83 -15.51
CA TRP A 155 -6.62 9.75 -15.02
C TRP A 155 -6.35 11.14 -15.56
N LYS A 156 -7.36 11.74 -16.20
CA LYS A 156 -7.31 13.13 -16.62
C LYS A 156 -8.66 13.80 -16.53
N TRP A 157 -8.68 15.01 -15.97
CA TRP A 157 -9.89 15.84 -15.93
C TRP A 157 -10.07 16.61 -17.25
N TYR A 158 -11.22 16.42 -17.88
CA TYR A 158 -11.73 17.28 -18.95
C TYR A 158 -12.85 18.18 -18.41
N GLN A 159 -13.38 19.09 -19.23
CA GLN A 159 -14.31 20.15 -18.77
C GLN A 159 -15.44 19.63 -17.88
N ASP A 160 -16.13 18.56 -18.31
CA ASP A 160 -17.34 18.06 -17.62
C ASP A 160 -17.17 16.68 -16.97
N ALA A 161 -16.04 15.98 -17.19
CA ALA A 161 -15.83 14.63 -16.70
C ALA A 161 -14.34 14.24 -16.66
N ALA A 162 -14.01 13.25 -15.82
CA ALA A 162 -12.73 12.57 -15.84
C ALA A 162 -12.73 11.45 -16.90
N ASP A 163 -11.62 11.34 -17.64
CA ASP A 163 -11.27 10.16 -18.42
C ASP A 163 -10.33 9.29 -17.61
N VAL A 164 -10.65 8.01 -17.52
CA VAL A 164 -10.07 7.08 -16.58
C VAL A 164 -9.87 5.72 -17.24
N VAL A 165 -8.71 5.12 -17.02
CA VAL A 165 -8.41 3.77 -17.55
C VAL A 165 -7.83 2.92 -16.44
N GLY A 166 -8.42 1.75 -16.23
CA GLY A 166 -7.95 0.72 -15.30
C GLY A 166 -6.83 -0.14 -15.89
N GLU A 167 -6.10 -0.82 -15.03
CA GLU A 167 -5.19 -1.88 -15.41
C GLU A 167 -5.98 -3.14 -15.78
N THR A 168 -5.51 -3.80 -16.83
CA THR A 168 -6.12 -4.93 -17.52
C THR A 168 -5.22 -6.18 -17.49
N GLN A 169 -4.08 -6.07 -16.82
CA GLN A 169 -3.11 -7.14 -16.67
C GLN A 169 -2.91 -7.42 -15.19
N PHE A 170 -2.78 -8.70 -14.87
CA PHE A 170 -2.05 -9.10 -13.68
C PHE A 170 -0.57 -9.04 -14.00
N TRP A 171 0.19 -8.36 -13.15
CA TRP A 171 1.64 -8.31 -13.24
C TRP A 171 2.25 -9.24 -12.20
N ILE A 172 3.18 -10.09 -12.63
CA ILE A 172 3.80 -11.10 -11.79
C ILE A 172 5.29 -10.82 -11.76
N TYR A 173 5.79 -10.42 -10.59
CA TYR A 173 7.20 -10.26 -10.32
C TYR A 173 7.75 -11.54 -9.68
N ASP A 174 8.79 -12.11 -10.28
CA ASP A 174 9.54 -13.22 -9.71
C ASP A 174 10.74 -12.67 -8.93
N GLU A 175 10.76 -12.86 -7.61
CA GLU A 175 11.80 -12.26 -6.75
C GLU A 175 13.19 -12.87 -7.00
N ALA A 176 13.26 -14.15 -7.39
CA ALA A 176 14.52 -14.85 -7.60
C ALA A 176 15.24 -14.36 -8.86
N THR A 177 14.47 -14.09 -9.92
CA THR A 177 15.00 -13.64 -11.22
C THR A 177 14.94 -12.13 -11.41
N MET A 178 14.16 -11.43 -10.59
CA MET A 178 13.85 -10.00 -10.72
C MET A 178 13.19 -9.64 -12.06
N VAL A 179 12.39 -10.56 -12.60
CA VAL A 179 11.73 -10.39 -13.89
C VAL A 179 10.23 -10.24 -13.70
N TRP A 180 9.65 -9.30 -14.47
CA TRP A 180 8.21 -9.14 -14.60
C TRP A 180 7.68 -9.97 -15.76
N SER A 181 6.52 -10.58 -15.53
CA SER A 181 5.66 -11.17 -16.55
C SER A 181 4.23 -10.66 -16.36
N SER A 182 3.36 -10.90 -17.33
CA SER A 182 1.96 -10.51 -17.23
C SER A 182 1.02 -11.55 -17.82
N MET A 183 -0.22 -11.47 -17.37
CA MET A 183 -1.34 -12.16 -17.98
C MET A 183 -2.57 -11.26 -17.99
N PRO A 184 -3.46 -11.36 -19.00
CA PRO A 184 -4.68 -10.58 -19.03
C PRO A 184 -5.58 -10.85 -17.82
N SER A 185 -6.17 -9.80 -17.26
CA SER A 185 -7.38 -9.92 -16.46
C SER A 185 -8.60 -10.08 -17.36
N THR A 186 -9.68 -10.63 -16.82
CA THR A 186 -10.95 -10.75 -17.53
C THR A 186 -11.72 -9.44 -17.64
N ASP A 187 -11.35 -8.42 -16.87
CA ASP A 187 -12.09 -7.17 -16.68
C ASP A 187 -11.15 -5.97 -16.49
N ASP A 188 -11.60 -4.77 -16.88
CA ASP A 188 -10.97 -3.49 -16.57
C ASP A 188 -11.20 -3.15 -15.09
N ARG A 189 -10.14 -3.09 -14.27
CA ARG A 189 -10.28 -2.93 -12.82
C ARG A 189 -10.04 -1.48 -12.39
N PHE A 190 -11.02 -0.95 -11.64
CA PHE A 190 -10.89 0.33 -10.94
C PHE A 190 -10.40 0.14 -9.51
N TYR A 191 -10.89 -0.91 -8.86
CA TYR A 191 -10.49 -1.32 -7.51
C TYR A 191 -10.32 -2.83 -7.54
N SER A 192 -9.31 -3.33 -6.83
CA SER A 192 -9.13 -4.76 -6.64
C SER A 192 -9.13 -5.07 -5.14
N SER A 193 -9.11 -6.34 -4.78
CA SER A 193 -8.66 -6.76 -3.46
C SER A 193 -7.97 -8.09 -3.67
N ALA A 194 -6.91 -8.33 -2.93
CA ALA A 194 -6.18 -9.57 -3.01
C ALA A 194 -5.87 -10.02 -1.59
N VAL A 195 -6.08 -11.30 -1.32
CA VAL A 195 -5.87 -11.92 -0.02
C VAL A 195 -5.24 -13.29 -0.24
N THR A 196 -4.30 -13.65 0.61
CA THR A 196 -3.79 -15.02 0.75
C THR A 196 -4.27 -15.56 2.09
N ASP A 197 -4.36 -16.89 2.20
CA ASP A 197 -4.93 -17.58 3.35
C ASP A 197 -4.05 -17.56 4.61
N GLY A 198 -2.81 -17.06 4.51
CA GLY A 198 -1.92 -16.85 5.67
C GLY A 198 -1.34 -18.14 6.23
#